data_AF-A0A9W6MB54-F1
#
_entry.id   AF-A0A9W6MB54-F1
#
_cell.length_a   1.000
_cell.length_b   1.000
_cell.length_c   1.000
_cell.angle_alpha   90.00
_cell.angle_beta   90.00
_cell.angle_gamma   90.00
#
_symmetry.space_group_name_H-M   'P 1'
#
loop_
_entity.id
_entity.type
_entity.pdbx_description
1 polymer ?
#
loop_
_entity_poly.entity_id
_entity_poly.type
_entity_poly.pdbx_seq_one_letter_code
_entity_poly.pdbx_strand_id
1 'polypeptide(L)'
;MPPRRRRLAAAPEPPARERAPDLRDAVRAAVEAMDWLTDSDQAMRVLALRQAEEIEKAIDRAEELAELRRDLAGDEGALRRLRALESMCEVTKTVGWLGPQLQGVLRDLGGTPAARKAMKTDKPIGGRLAQLRADAAGEHDS
;
A
#
# COMPACT_ATOMS: atom_id res chain seq x y z
N MET A 1 33.83 2.80 -53.81
CA MET A 1 32.41 3.10 -53.55
C MET A 1 32.15 2.84 -52.06
N PRO A 2 31.89 3.85 -51.21
CA PRO A 2 31.71 3.62 -49.78
C PRO A 2 30.31 3.01 -49.50
N PRO A 3 30.17 2.14 -48.48
CA PRO A 3 28.89 1.50 -48.19
C PRO A 3 27.90 2.51 -47.58
N ARG A 4 26.70 2.57 -48.16
CA ARG A 4 25.57 3.39 -47.71
C ARG A 4 25.15 2.96 -46.29
N ARG A 5 25.27 3.87 -45.31
CA ARG A 5 24.69 3.69 -43.97
C ARG A 5 23.17 3.55 -44.09
N ARG A 6 22.63 2.34 -43.89
CA ARG A 6 21.18 2.14 -43.71
C ARG A 6 20.76 2.90 -42.44
N ARG A 7 19.90 3.91 -42.58
CA ARG A 7 19.19 4.51 -41.45
C ARG A 7 18.24 3.45 -40.91
N LEU A 8 18.39 3.07 -39.64
CA LEU A 8 17.43 2.24 -38.94
C LEU A 8 16.12 3.04 -38.87
N ALA A 9 15.01 2.42 -39.28
CA ALA A 9 13.69 3.00 -39.12
C ALA A 9 13.42 3.20 -37.62
N ALA A 10 12.80 4.32 -37.27
CA ALA A 10 12.37 4.56 -35.89
C ALA A 10 11.47 3.41 -35.45
N ALA A 11 11.77 2.82 -34.29
CA ALA A 11 10.92 1.78 -33.72
C ALA A 11 9.51 2.37 -33.48
N PRO A 12 8.44 1.62 -33.79
CA PRO A 12 7.10 2.05 -33.47
C PRO A 12 6.99 2.34 -31.97
N GLU A 13 6.34 3.45 -31.61
CA GLU A 13 6.15 3.80 -30.21
C GLU A 13 5.39 2.67 -29.50
N PRO A 14 5.88 2.20 -28.35
CA PRO A 14 5.17 1.19 -27.59
C PRO A 14 3.80 1.73 -27.17
N PRO A 15 2.75 0.89 -27.14
CA PRO A 15 1.43 1.33 -26.75
C PRO A 15 1.47 1.93 -25.33
N ALA A 16 0.69 2.99 -25.13
CA ALA A 16 0.53 3.60 -23.82
C ALA A 16 0.11 2.52 -22.82
N ARG A 17 0.88 2.35 -21.74
CA ARG A 17 0.55 1.40 -20.68
C ARG A 17 -0.72 1.89 -19.99
N GLU A 18 -1.68 0.99 -19.82
CA GLU A 18 -2.90 1.27 -19.05
C GLU A 18 -2.52 1.55 -17.60
N ARG A 19 -3.06 2.64 -17.03
CA ARG A 19 -2.76 3.06 -15.65
C ARG A 19 -3.31 2.01 -14.69
N ALA A 20 -2.53 1.69 -13.65
CA ALA A 20 -3.00 0.80 -12.59
C ALA A 20 -4.22 1.42 -11.88
N PRO A 21 -5.11 0.59 -11.29
CA PRO A 21 -6.20 1.09 -10.47
C PRO A 21 -5.71 1.99 -9.33
N ASP A 22 -6.52 2.98 -8.94
CA ASP A 22 -6.20 3.93 -7.88
C ASP A 22 -6.03 3.23 -6.52
N LEU A 23 -4.87 3.41 -5.89
CA LEU A 23 -4.55 2.76 -4.62
C LEU A 23 -5.43 3.26 -3.48
N ARG A 24 -5.91 4.50 -3.50
CA ARG A 24 -6.79 5.05 -2.46
C ARG A 24 -8.11 4.30 -2.46
N ASP A 25 -8.66 4.03 -3.64
CA ASP A 25 -9.91 3.30 -3.79
C ASP A 25 -9.74 1.84 -3.39
N ALA A 26 -8.64 1.20 -3.81
CA ALA A 26 -8.33 -0.17 -3.44
C ALA A 26 -8.15 -0.34 -1.92
N VAL A 27 -7.40 0.57 -1.27
CA VAL A 27 -7.18 0.53 0.18
C VAL A 27 -8.46 0.84 0.95
N ARG A 28 -9.25 1.82 0.49
CA ARG A 28 -10.57 2.12 1.08
C ARG A 28 -11.48 0.90 1.04
N ALA A 29 -11.67 0.30 -0.13
CA ALA A 29 -12.50 -0.88 -0.30
C ALA A 29 -12.03 -2.04 0.59
N ALA A 30 -10.71 -2.26 0.69
CA ALA A 30 -10.14 -3.28 1.55
C ALA A 30 -10.44 -3.03 3.03
N VAL A 31 -10.29 -1.81 3.52
CA VAL A 31 -10.54 -1.43 4.93
C VAL A 31 -12.04 -1.42 5.27
N GLU A 32 -12.90 -1.08 4.32
CA GLU A 32 -14.37 -1.13 4.48
C GLU A 32 -14.90 -2.57 4.50
N ALA A 33 -14.24 -3.50 3.82
CA ALA A 33 -14.57 -4.92 3.86
C ALA A 33 -14.17 -5.63 5.17
N MET A 34 -13.46 -4.95 6.09
CA MET A 34 -13.07 -5.49 7.39
C MET A 34 -14.13 -5.16 8.46
N ASP A 35 -15.23 -5.92 8.44
CA ASP A 35 -16.37 -5.75 9.35
C ASP A 35 -16.05 -6.01 10.84
N TRP A 36 -14.89 -6.59 11.15
CA TRP A 36 -14.41 -6.87 12.50
C TRP A 36 -13.61 -5.74 13.15
N LEU A 37 -13.32 -4.64 12.44
CA LEU A 37 -12.56 -3.52 13.00
C LEU A 37 -13.37 -2.77 14.05
N THR A 38 -12.70 -2.32 15.09
CA THR A 38 -13.28 -1.58 16.22
C THR A 38 -12.80 -0.13 16.25
N ASP A 39 -13.34 0.68 17.15
CA ASP A 39 -12.89 2.06 17.35
C ASP A 39 -11.39 2.17 17.71
N SER A 40 -10.83 1.12 18.34
CA SER A 40 -9.39 1.07 18.65
C SER A 40 -8.50 0.97 17.41
N ASP A 41 -9.03 0.48 16.27
CA ASP A 41 -8.30 0.32 15.01
C ASP A 41 -8.31 1.59 14.16
N GLN A 42 -9.07 2.61 14.56
CA GLN A 42 -9.31 3.81 13.76
C GLN A 42 -8.02 4.56 13.41
N ALA A 43 -7.04 4.59 14.31
CA ALA A 43 -5.74 5.21 14.03
C ALA A 43 -5.00 4.50 12.88
N MET A 44 -5.06 3.16 12.83
CA MET A 44 -4.44 2.38 11.76
C MET A 44 -5.20 2.51 10.44
N ARG A 45 -6.54 2.58 10.47
CA ARG A 45 -7.36 2.85 9.28
C ARG A 45 -6.99 4.18 8.64
N VAL A 46 -6.87 5.23 9.46
CA VAL A 46 -6.45 6.56 8.99
C VAL A 46 -5.04 6.51 8.42
N LEU A 47 -4.11 5.83 9.08
CA LEU A 47 -2.73 5.71 8.60
C LEU A 47 -2.66 5.00 7.23
N ALA A 48 -3.40 3.91 7.03
CA ALA A 48 -3.45 3.20 5.76
C ALA A 48 -3.94 4.11 4.62
N LEU A 49 -5.04 4.84 4.85
CA LEU A 49 -5.59 5.77 3.87
C LEU A 49 -4.63 6.92 3.56
N ARG A 50 -3.92 7.44 4.57
CA ARG A 50 -2.91 8.50 4.38
C ARG A 50 -1.70 8.01 3.59
N GLN A 51 -1.22 6.81 3.86
CA GLN A 51 -0.10 6.23 3.11
C GLN A 51 -0.49 5.98 1.63
N ALA A 52 -1.70 5.49 1.38
CA ALA A 52 -2.23 5.34 0.02
C ALA A 52 -2.31 6.69 -0.72
N GLU A 53 -2.83 7.73 -0.05
CA GLU A 53 -2.90 9.09 -0.59
C GLU A 53 -1.52 9.65 -0.97
N GLU A 54 -0.51 9.49 -0.10
CA GLU A 54 0.83 10.01 -0.38
C GLU A 54 1.54 9.23 -1.50
N ILE A 55 1.22 7.94 -1.68
CA ILE A 55 1.68 7.16 -2.84
C ILE A 55 1.05 7.69 -4.14
N GLU A 56 -0.27 7.86 -4.19
CA GLU A 56 -0.94 8.37 -5.40
C GLU A 56 -0.49 9.80 -5.74
N LYS A 57 -0.37 10.70 -4.77
CA LYS A 57 0.18 12.04 -4.99
C LYS A 57 1.58 12.01 -5.59
N ALA A 58 2.42 11.07 -5.16
CA ALA A 58 3.74 10.94 -5.74
C ALA A 58 3.64 10.52 -7.22
N ILE A 59 2.79 9.53 -7.53
CA ILE A 59 2.55 9.07 -8.90
C ILE A 59 2.03 10.22 -9.77
N ASP A 60 0.99 10.94 -9.34
CA ASP A 60 0.40 12.07 -10.06
C ASP A 60 1.46 13.15 -10.37
N ARG A 61 2.30 13.50 -9.38
CA ARG A 61 3.41 14.46 -9.58
C ARG A 61 4.43 13.98 -10.63
N ALA A 62 4.70 12.69 -10.71
CA ALA A 62 5.61 12.15 -11.72
C ALA A 62 4.99 12.12 -13.12
N GLU A 63 3.68 11.89 -13.23
CA GLU A 63 2.96 11.98 -14.49
C GLU A 63 2.95 13.42 -15.01
N GLU A 64 2.61 14.39 -14.15
CA GLU A 64 2.63 15.82 -14.48
C GLU A 64 4.04 16.27 -14.89
N LEU A 65 5.07 15.84 -14.16
CA LEU A 65 6.46 16.11 -14.52
C LEU A 65 6.85 15.51 -15.88
N ALA A 66 6.36 14.30 -16.20
CA ALA A 66 6.61 13.67 -17.49
C ALA A 66 5.93 14.44 -18.64
N GLU A 67 4.75 15.01 -18.40
CA GLU A 67 4.04 15.88 -19.34
C GLU A 67 4.79 17.20 -19.55
N LEU A 68 5.16 17.90 -18.47
CA LEU A 68 5.95 19.13 -18.55
C LEU A 68 7.29 18.93 -19.29
N ARG A 69 7.95 17.78 -19.13
CA ARG A 69 9.16 17.45 -19.89
C ARG A 69 8.89 17.34 -21.39
N ARG A 70 7.73 16.84 -21.80
CA ARG A 70 7.33 16.76 -23.23
C ARG A 70 7.02 18.14 -23.78
N ASP A 71 6.26 18.95 -23.05
CA ASP A 71 5.84 20.28 -23.48
C ASP A 71 7.00 21.27 -23.60
N LEU A 72 7.99 21.14 -22.70
CA LEU A 72 9.18 21.99 -22.66
C LEU A 72 10.33 21.45 -23.51
N ALA A 73 10.09 20.43 -24.35
CA ALA A 73 11.10 19.84 -25.23
C ALA A 73 11.57 20.87 -26.28
N GLY A 74 12.59 21.66 -25.92
CA GLY A 74 13.15 22.73 -26.75
C GLY A 74 13.61 23.96 -25.95
N ASP A 75 13.15 24.14 -24.71
CA ASP A 75 13.58 25.21 -23.81
C ASP A 75 14.58 24.67 -22.75
N GLU A 76 15.87 24.78 -23.08
CA GLU A 76 17.01 24.41 -22.22
C GLU A 76 17.02 25.10 -20.84
N GLY A 77 16.42 26.30 -20.73
CA GLY A 77 16.34 27.06 -19.47
C GLY A 77 15.18 26.58 -18.58
N ALA A 78 14.05 26.24 -19.18
CA ALA A 78 12.92 25.63 -18.50
C ALA A 78 13.24 24.20 -18.05
N LEU A 79 13.87 23.39 -18.90
CA LEU A 79 14.28 22.02 -18.58
C LEU A 79 15.25 21.94 -17.39
N ARG A 80 16.17 22.90 -17.24
CA ARG A 80 17.07 22.96 -16.07
C ARG A 80 16.34 23.25 -14.76
N ARG A 81 15.36 24.15 -14.78
CA ARG A 81 14.53 24.45 -13.61
C ARG A 81 13.61 23.27 -13.27
N LEU A 82 13.08 22.59 -14.29
CA LEU A 82 12.30 21.38 -14.13
C LEU A 82 13.11 20.28 -13.44
N ARG A 83 14.36 20.05 -13.87
CA ARG A 83 15.28 19.09 -13.22
C ARG A 83 15.55 19.37 -11.74
N ALA A 84 15.54 20.62 -11.31
CA ALA A 84 15.66 20.94 -9.88
C ALA A 84 14.43 20.47 -9.07
N LEU A 85 13.24 20.62 -9.66
CA LEU A 85 11.97 20.18 -9.08
C LEU A 85 11.78 18.65 -9.14
N GLU A 86 12.44 17.96 -10.08
CA GLU A 86 12.42 16.49 -10.18
C GLU A 86 12.87 15.79 -8.88
N SER A 87 13.79 16.40 -8.14
CA SER A 87 14.28 15.85 -6.87
C SER A 87 13.17 15.69 -5.82
N MET A 88 12.06 16.44 -5.95
CA MET A 88 10.90 16.38 -5.07
C MET A 88 9.85 15.34 -5.51
N CYS A 89 10.01 14.75 -6.70
CA CYS A 89 9.04 13.82 -7.32
C CYS A 89 9.58 12.39 -7.42
N GLU A 90 10.48 11.98 -6.53
CA GLU A 90 11.02 10.62 -6.53
C GLU A 90 9.98 9.58 -6.06
N VAL A 91 9.10 9.20 -6.98
CA VAL A 91 8.08 8.16 -6.78
C VAL A 91 8.70 6.86 -6.30
N THR A 92 9.82 6.44 -6.89
CA THR A 92 10.49 5.20 -6.50
C THR A 92 10.88 5.19 -5.02
N LYS A 93 11.32 6.34 -4.48
CA LYS A 93 11.64 6.47 -3.04
C LYS A 93 10.37 6.47 -2.21
N THR A 94 9.36 7.26 -2.58
CA THR A 94 8.11 7.32 -1.81
C THR A 94 7.38 5.98 -1.79
N VAL A 95 7.21 5.34 -2.96
CA VAL A 95 6.59 4.01 -3.08
C VAL A 95 7.45 2.95 -2.40
N GLY A 96 8.77 2.98 -2.59
CA GLY A 96 9.70 2.03 -1.97
C GLY A 96 9.70 2.12 -0.44
N TRP A 97 9.49 3.31 0.11
CA TRP A 97 9.44 3.56 1.56
C TRP A 97 8.06 3.28 2.17
N LEU A 98 7.00 3.79 1.54
CA LEU A 98 5.63 3.69 2.06
C LEU A 98 4.96 2.36 1.74
N GLY A 99 5.32 1.69 0.63
CA GLY A 99 4.72 0.42 0.22
C GLY A 99 4.83 -0.66 1.30
N PRO A 100 6.03 -0.95 1.84
CA PRO A 100 6.19 -1.92 2.92
C PRO A 100 5.47 -1.52 4.21
N GLN A 101 5.40 -0.21 4.52
CA GLN A 101 4.71 0.30 5.70
C GLN A 101 3.20 0.12 5.58
N LEU A 102 2.64 0.47 4.42
CA LEU A 102 1.22 0.26 4.10
C LEU A 102 0.88 -1.23 4.17
N GLN A 103 1.72 -2.11 3.62
CA GLN A 103 1.54 -3.55 3.76
C GLN A 103 1.58 -3.99 5.24
N GLY A 104 2.43 -3.39 6.06
CA GLY A 104 2.47 -3.59 7.51
C GLY A 104 1.15 -3.22 8.17
N VAL A 105 0.69 -1.99 7.96
CA VAL A 105 -0.56 -1.47 8.54
C VAL A 105 -1.76 -2.33 8.12
N LEU A 106 -1.85 -2.71 6.84
CA LEU A 106 -2.92 -3.56 6.35
C LEU A 106 -2.86 -4.98 6.93
N ARG A 107 -1.66 -5.51 7.18
CA ARG A 107 -1.49 -6.81 7.85
C ARG A 107 -1.96 -6.76 9.30
N ASP A 108 -1.64 -5.68 10.00
CA ASP A 108 -2.02 -5.48 11.40
C ASP A 108 -3.54 -5.28 11.53
N LEU A 109 -4.15 -4.46 10.66
CA LEU A 109 -5.61 -4.28 10.57
C LEU A 109 -6.33 -5.58 10.20
N GLY A 110 -5.82 -6.31 9.21
CA GLY A 110 -6.43 -7.56 8.80
C GLY A 110 -6.27 -8.66 9.87
N GLY A 111 -5.21 -8.60 10.67
CA GLY A 111 -4.68 -9.76 11.38
C GLY A 111 -4.12 -10.82 10.41
N THR A 112 -3.37 -11.80 10.92
CA THR A 112 -3.02 -12.97 10.11
C THR A 112 -4.25 -13.87 9.93
N PRO A 113 -4.41 -14.60 8.81
CA PRO A 113 -5.47 -15.61 8.68
C PRO A 113 -5.50 -16.61 9.86
N ALA A 114 -4.32 -16.93 10.40
CA ALA A 114 -4.16 -17.75 11.59
C ALA A 114 -4.70 -17.07 12.87
N ALA A 115 -4.42 -15.78 13.08
CA ALA A 115 -4.97 -15.00 14.20
C ALA A 115 -6.50 -14.88 14.10
N ARG A 116 -7.05 -14.63 12.90
CA ARG A 116 -8.50 -14.62 12.65
C ARG A 116 -9.15 -15.99 12.92
N LYS A 117 -8.49 -17.09 12.56
CA LYS A 117 -8.96 -18.46 12.84
C LYS A 117 -8.90 -18.78 14.34
N ALA A 118 -7.91 -18.27 15.06
CA ALA A 118 -7.79 -18.44 16.51
C ALA A 118 -8.89 -17.69 17.27
N MET A 119 -9.24 -16.47 16.87
CA MET A 119 -10.31 -15.66 17.49
C MET A 119 -11.72 -16.26 17.29
N LYS A 120 -11.96 -17.04 16.24
CA LYS A 120 -13.24 -17.73 15.99
C LYS A 120 -13.50 -18.94 16.89
N THR A 121 -12.57 -19.30 17.78
CA THR A 121 -12.77 -20.44 18.68
C THR A 121 -13.45 -19.97 19.95
N ASP A 122 -14.79 -19.99 19.96
CA ASP A 122 -15.62 -19.94 21.17
C ASP A 122 -15.40 -21.19 22.03
N LYS A 123 -14.18 -21.40 22.53
CA LYS A 123 -13.96 -22.27 23.66
C LYS A 123 -14.08 -21.41 24.90
N PRO A 124 -15.11 -21.61 25.74
CA PRO A 124 -15.20 -20.86 26.97
C PRO A 124 -13.93 -21.11 27.78
N ILE A 125 -13.21 -20.03 28.11
CA ILE A 125 -12.00 -20.00 28.94
C ILE A 125 -12.31 -20.49 30.39
N GLY A 126 -13.54 -20.90 30.66
CA GLY A 126 -13.99 -21.42 31.94
C GLY A 126 -13.72 -22.91 32.19
N GLY A 127 -13.34 -23.73 31.20
CA GLY A 127 -13.26 -25.18 31.38
C GLY A 127 -12.32 -25.63 32.51
N ARG A 128 -11.07 -25.13 32.50
CA ARG A 128 -10.04 -25.49 33.51
C ARG A 128 -10.34 -24.90 34.89
N LEU A 129 -10.85 -23.66 34.93
CA LEU A 129 -11.22 -22.98 36.19
C LEU A 129 -12.47 -23.58 36.83
N ALA A 130 -13.44 -24.03 36.04
CA ALA A 130 -14.61 -24.75 36.53
C ALA A 130 -14.22 -26.12 37.08
N GLN A 131 -13.30 -26.83 36.41
CA GLN A 131 -12.75 -28.10 36.90
C GLN A 131 -12.04 -27.92 38.25
N LEU A 132 -11.14 -26.93 38.36
CA LEU A 132 -10.42 -26.65 39.60
C LEU A 132 -11.35 -26.26 40.76
N ARG A 133 -12.47 -25.58 40.48
CA ARG A 133 -13.48 -25.26 41.50
C ARG A 133 -14.30 -26.47 41.93
N ALA A 134 -14.59 -27.40 41.00
CA ALA A 134 -15.29 -28.64 41.31
C ALA A 134 -14.41 -29.60 42.12
N ASP A 135 -13.13 -29.72 41.73
CA ASP A 135 -12.15 -30.55 42.44
C ASP A 135 -11.92 -30.03 43.87
N ALA A 136 -11.79 -28.71 44.05
CA ALA A 136 -11.65 -28.09 45.37
C ALA A 136 -12.91 -28.18 46.24
N ALA A 137 -14.11 -28.32 45.64
CA ALA A 137 -15.35 -28.52 46.37
C ALA A 137 -15.56 -29.99 46.80
N GLY A 138 -14.92 -30.95 46.12
CA GLY A 138 -15.02 -32.37 46.43
C GLY A 138 -14.08 -32.86 47.54
N GLU A 139 -12.95 -32.18 47.78
CA GLU A 139 -11.98 -32.55 48.83
C GLU A 139 -12.40 -32.18 50.26
N HIS A 140 -13.49 -31.43 50.45
CA HIS A 140 -13.94 -30.95 51.76
C HIS A 140 -15.08 -31.77 52.40
N ASP A 141 -15.54 -32.84 51.75
CA ASP A 141 -16.66 -33.69 52.21
C ASP A 141 -16.25 -35.18 52.39
N SER A 142 -15.02 -35.42 52.86
CA SER A 142 -14.51 -36.75 53.26
C SER A 142 -13.75 -36.69 54.58
#